data_AF-A0A9W2WS74-F1
#
_entry.id   AF-A0A9W2WS74-F1
#
_cell.length_a   1.000
_cell.length_b   1.000
_cell.length_c   1.000
_cell.angle_alpha   90.00
_cell.angle_beta   90.00
_cell.angle_gamma   90.00
#
_symmetry.space_group_name_H-M   'P 1'
#
loop_
_entity.id
_entity.type
_entity.pdbx_description
1 polymer ?
#
loop_
_entity_poly.entity_id
_entity_poly.type
_entity_poly.pdbx_seq_one_letter_code
_entity_poly.pdbx_strand_id
1 'polypeptide(L)'
;MLQEPRERQQPAGASGDERAESSGPLAPEPGTPLRSSRRGLGGVPPVEMKKRNKIQPCLSKPAFASLLRFHQFHPFLCAADFKNTASFYGSDKFDLPYGIRTSAEYFRLALSKLQSCDLFDEFDNVPCKKCVVVGNGGVLKNKTLGEKIDSYDVIIRMNNGPILGHEEEVGRRTTFRLFYPESVFSDPNHNDPNTTVILTAFKPLDLKWLWELLTGGKININGFWKKPALNLIYKPYQIRILDPFIIRTAAYELLHFPKVFPKNQVVHRKTLVLLRDDPRTS
;
A
#
# COMPACT_ATOMS: atom_id res chain seq x y z
N MET A 1 -34.19 22.06 -21.72
CA MET A 1 -34.68 23.45 -21.89
C MET A 1 -35.46 23.76 -20.60
N LEU A 2 -34.76 24.02 -19.48
CA LEU A 2 -34.37 25.33 -18.92
C LEU A 2 -35.54 26.30 -18.69
N GLN A 3 -35.96 26.47 -17.42
CA GLN A 3 -35.96 27.77 -16.69
C GLN A 3 -36.50 27.63 -15.24
N GLU A 4 -35.67 28.05 -14.27
CA GLU A 4 -36.02 28.50 -12.90
C GLU A 4 -36.33 30.03 -12.89
N PRO A 5 -36.40 30.76 -11.74
CA PRO A 5 -37.27 30.67 -10.55
C PRO A 5 -37.98 32.03 -10.26
N ARG A 6 -38.77 32.14 -9.18
CA ARG A 6 -39.23 33.44 -8.59
C ARG A 6 -38.86 33.55 -7.11
N GLU A 7 -38.37 34.73 -6.75
CA GLU A 7 -37.82 35.16 -5.46
C GLU A 7 -38.85 35.75 -4.46
N ARG A 8 -38.47 35.63 -3.17
CA ARG A 8 -38.60 36.54 -2.01
C ARG A 8 -39.96 36.99 -1.47
N GLN A 9 -40.10 36.82 -0.15
CA GLN A 9 -40.43 37.91 0.78
C GLN A 9 -39.97 37.61 2.23
N GLN A 10 -39.30 38.59 2.85
CA GLN A 10 -39.09 38.75 4.30
C GLN A 10 -40.11 39.77 4.85
N PRO A 11 -40.28 39.85 6.19
CA PRO A 11 -40.13 41.16 6.81
C PRO A 11 -39.37 41.21 8.16
N ALA A 12 -38.97 42.45 8.47
CA ALA A 12 -38.47 43.12 9.70
C ALA A 12 -38.77 42.45 11.07
N GLY A 13 -37.97 42.60 12.14
CA GLY A 13 -37.11 43.71 12.56
C GLY A 13 -37.77 44.46 13.73
N ALA A 14 -37.33 44.22 14.97
CA ALA A 14 -37.63 45.09 16.12
C ALA A 14 -36.57 44.96 17.23
N SER A 15 -36.21 46.12 17.75
CA SER A 15 -35.14 46.50 18.67
C SER A 15 -35.50 46.37 20.15
N GLY A 16 -34.49 46.22 21.00
CA GLY A 16 -34.56 46.49 22.45
C GLY A 16 -33.15 46.57 23.04
N ASP A 17 -32.81 47.72 23.61
CA ASP A 17 -31.50 48.12 24.17
C ASP A 17 -31.68 48.58 25.65
N GLU A 18 -30.56 48.80 26.33
CA GLU A 18 -30.31 49.32 27.71
C GLU A 18 -30.09 48.28 28.83
N ARG A 19 -28.82 48.08 29.25
CA ARG A 19 -28.02 48.73 30.35
C ARG A 19 -28.15 47.96 31.67
N ALA A 20 -27.17 47.84 32.56
CA ALA A 20 -25.73 48.07 32.63
C ALA A 20 -25.29 47.46 33.97
N GLU A 21 -24.12 46.82 34.09
CA GLU A 21 -23.34 46.89 35.34
C GLU A 21 -21.88 46.46 35.14
N SER A 22 -21.00 47.32 35.61
CA SER A 22 -19.55 47.29 35.51
C SER A 22 -18.91 46.52 36.66
N SER A 23 -17.99 45.60 36.36
CA SER A 23 -16.92 45.23 37.28
C SER A 23 -15.64 44.95 36.48
N GLY A 24 -14.66 45.84 36.63
CA GLY A 24 -13.36 45.73 35.98
C GLY A 24 -12.48 44.67 36.65
N PRO A 25 -11.63 43.96 35.90
CA PRO A 25 -10.69 43.00 36.48
C PRO A 25 -9.42 43.70 37.02
N LEU A 26 -8.97 43.23 38.18
CA LEU A 26 -7.74 43.64 38.86
C LEU A 26 -6.49 43.45 37.97
N ALA A 27 -5.56 44.41 38.08
CA ALA A 27 -4.23 44.39 37.45
C ALA A 27 -3.33 43.27 38.02
N PRO A 28 -2.45 42.64 37.22
CA PRO A 28 -1.42 41.74 37.70
C PRO A 28 -0.08 42.46 37.93
N GLU A 29 0.56 42.17 39.06
CA GLU A 29 1.92 42.58 39.41
C GLU A 29 3.00 41.86 38.57
N PRO A 30 4.21 42.43 38.39
CA PRO A 30 5.13 42.09 37.30
C PRO A 30 6.21 41.06 37.70
N GLY A 31 6.59 40.20 36.74
CA GLY A 31 7.92 39.57 36.75
C GLY A 31 7.99 38.13 36.23
N THR A 32 8.12 37.94 34.91
CA THR A 32 8.98 36.88 34.32
C THR A 32 9.14 37.12 32.81
N PRO A 33 10.32 36.84 32.20
CA PRO A 33 10.64 37.34 30.87
C PRO A 33 10.01 36.54 29.73
N LEU A 34 9.56 37.25 28.69
CA LEU A 34 9.08 36.69 27.42
C LEU A 34 10.16 35.81 26.76
N ARG A 35 9.85 34.52 26.56
CA ARG A 35 10.59 33.67 25.62
C ARG A 35 9.73 33.40 24.39
N SER A 36 10.30 33.74 23.24
CA SER A 36 9.68 33.73 21.92
C SER A 36 9.04 32.39 21.54
N SER A 37 7.82 32.47 21.03
CA SER A 37 7.10 31.36 20.42
C SER A 37 7.75 30.99 19.08
N ARG A 38 8.56 29.92 19.07
CA ARG A 38 8.75 29.10 17.86
C ARG A 38 7.76 27.96 17.94
N ARG A 39 6.68 28.05 17.15
CA ARG A 39 5.80 26.91 16.85
C ARG A 39 6.64 25.82 16.20
N GLY A 40 7.07 24.85 17.00
CA GLY A 40 7.60 23.59 16.50
C GLY A 40 6.46 22.78 15.90
N LEU A 41 6.62 22.39 14.65
CA LEU A 41 5.81 21.38 13.98
C LEU A 41 5.69 20.15 14.90
N GLY A 42 4.48 19.89 15.40
CA GLY A 42 4.15 18.67 16.12
C GLY A 42 4.14 17.48 15.16
N GLY A 43 5.31 17.05 14.72
CA GLY A 43 5.50 15.71 14.18
C GLY A 43 5.57 14.76 15.36
N VAL A 44 4.54 13.92 15.54
CA VAL A 44 4.68 12.72 16.35
C VAL A 44 5.93 12.00 15.85
N PRO A 45 6.91 11.65 16.71
CA PRO A 45 8.04 10.84 16.27
C PRO A 45 7.47 9.59 15.60
N PRO A 46 8.03 9.10 14.47
CA PRO A 46 7.55 7.87 13.89
C PRO A 46 7.65 6.80 14.97
N VAL A 47 6.50 6.40 15.52
CA VAL A 47 6.44 5.23 16.39
C VAL A 47 7.05 4.11 15.56
N GLU A 48 8.09 3.50 16.11
CA GLU A 48 8.84 2.46 15.44
C GLU A 48 7.83 1.41 14.93
N MET A 49 7.68 1.30 13.61
CA MET A 49 6.71 0.39 13.02
C MET A 49 7.13 -1.04 13.34
N LYS A 50 6.46 -1.65 14.32
CA LYS A 50 6.70 -3.03 14.73
C LYS A 50 5.56 -3.92 14.25
N LYS A 51 5.92 -5.14 13.88
CA LYS A 51 4.96 -6.18 13.53
C LYS A 51 4.11 -6.56 14.75
N ARG A 52 2.80 -6.71 14.56
CA ARG A 52 1.93 -7.38 15.52
C ARG A 52 1.98 -8.90 15.34
N ASN A 53 2.16 -9.65 16.44
CA ASN A 53 2.38 -11.11 16.44
C ASN A 53 1.10 -11.96 16.60
N LYS A 54 -0.10 -11.37 16.54
CA LYS A 54 -1.36 -12.12 16.74
C LYS A 54 -1.87 -12.66 15.41
N ILE A 55 -1.42 -13.85 15.01
CA ILE A 55 -2.11 -14.65 13.99
C ILE A 55 -2.58 -15.93 14.67
N GLN A 56 -3.89 -16.06 14.88
CA GLN A 56 -4.45 -17.32 15.37
C GLN A 56 -4.42 -18.36 14.25
N PRO A 57 -3.82 -19.54 14.48
CA PRO A 57 -3.75 -20.60 13.49
C PRO A 57 -5.11 -21.27 13.30
N CYS A 58 -5.27 -21.96 12.17
CA CYS A 58 -6.46 -22.74 11.90
C CYS A 58 -6.50 -24.07 12.63
N LEU A 59 -7.70 -24.45 13.10
CA LEU A 59 -7.97 -25.76 13.68
C LEU A 59 -7.72 -26.89 12.66
N SER A 60 -8.05 -26.66 11.39
CA SER A 60 -7.79 -27.59 10.30
C SER A 60 -6.71 -27.05 9.36
N LYS A 61 -5.73 -27.89 9.02
CA LYS A 61 -4.74 -27.59 7.98
C LYS A 61 -5.39 -27.76 6.61
N PRO A 62 -5.14 -26.87 5.63
CA PRO A 62 -5.62 -27.07 4.27
C PRO A 62 -5.05 -28.35 3.66
N ALA A 63 -5.77 -28.97 2.72
CA ALA A 63 -5.42 -30.27 2.14
C ALA A 63 -4.01 -30.32 1.51
N PHE A 64 -3.49 -29.17 1.09
CA PHE A 64 -2.17 -29.00 0.49
C PHE A 64 -1.11 -28.45 1.47
N ALA A 65 -1.41 -28.34 2.77
CA ALA A 65 -0.47 -27.84 3.77
C ALA A 65 0.83 -28.67 3.83
N SER A 66 0.75 -29.98 3.57
CA SER A 66 1.92 -30.87 3.50
C SER A 66 2.82 -30.60 2.29
N LEU A 67 2.27 -30.03 1.22
CA LEU A 67 3.00 -29.62 0.02
C LEU A 67 3.68 -28.25 0.22
N LEU A 68 3.14 -27.43 1.12
CA LEU A 68 3.69 -26.12 1.46
C LEU A 68 4.68 -26.26 2.64
N ARG A 69 5.92 -26.63 2.34
CA ARG A 69 7.02 -26.68 3.32
C ARG A 69 7.58 -25.29 3.62
N PHE A 70 6.74 -24.39 4.16
CA PHE A 70 7.16 -23.06 4.55
C PHE A 70 7.14 -22.90 6.06
N HIS A 71 8.25 -22.41 6.60
CA HIS A 71 8.24 -21.81 7.93
C HIS A 71 7.31 -20.60 7.92
N GLN A 72 6.69 -20.31 9.08
CA GLN A 72 5.85 -19.13 9.21
C GLN A 72 6.69 -17.88 8.94
N PHE A 73 6.28 -17.08 7.95
CA PHE A 73 6.96 -15.83 7.59
C PHE A 73 6.01 -14.64 7.69
N HIS A 74 6.58 -13.44 7.77
CA HIS A 74 5.83 -12.19 7.60
C HIS A 74 6.01 -11.69 6.18
N PRO A 75 4.93 -11.37 5.43
CA PRO A 75 5.10 -11.03 4.03
C PRO A 75 5.58 -9.61 3.77
N PHE A 76 5.54 -8.73 4.76
CA PHE A 76 5.82 -7.30 4.58
C PHE A 76 7.01 -6.87 5.41
N LEU A 77 7.83 -5.97 4.87
CA LEU A 77 8.95 -5.40 5.62
C LEU A 77 8.47 -4.28 6.54
N CYS A 78 9.03 -4.23 7.76
CA CYS A 78 8.80 -3.15 8.71
C CYS A 78 10.04 -2.26 8.84
N ALA A 79 9.84 -0.95 9.00
CA ALA A 79 10.96 0.00 9.11
C ALA A 79 11.93 -0.33 10.26
N ALA A 80 11.41 -0.89 11.35
CA ALA A 80 12.17 -1.22 12.56
C ALA A 80 13.22 -2.34 12.35
N ASP A 81 12.88 -3.36 11.55
CA ASP A 81 13.61 -4.64 11.56
C ASP A 81 13.93 -5.21 10.17
N PHE A 82 13.59 -4.53 9.07
CA PHE A 82 13.72 -5.13 7.72
C PHE A 82 15.13 -5.63 7.39
N LYS A 83 16.20 -4.99 7.90
CA LYS A 83 17.59 -5.46 7.69
C LYS A 83 17.85 -6.78 8.42
N ASN A 84 17.36 -6.93 9.65
CA ASN A 84 17.47 -8.17 10.43
C ASN A 84 16.66 -9.28 9.77
N THR A 85 15.42 -8.98 9.35
CA THR A 85 14.55 -9.90 8.61
C THR A 85 15.20 -10.36 7.30
N ALA A 86 15.78 -9.44 6.54
CA ALA A 86 16.49 -9.77 5.32
C ALA A 86 17.73 -10.63 5.58
N SER A 87 18.49 -10.38 6.64
CA SER A 87 19.64 -11.21 7.00
C SER A 87 19.22 -12.62 7.44
N PHE A 88 18.15 -12.72 8.24
CA PHE A 88 17.58 -14.00 8.67
C PHE A 88 17.16 -14.87 7.49
N TYR A 89 16.48 -14.31 6.49
CA TYR A 89 16.11 -15.02 5.27
C TYR A 89 17.26 -15.08 4.24
N GLY A 90 18.39 -14.43 4.46
CA GLY A 90 19.51 -14.34 3.51
C GLY A 90 19.20 -13.51 2.25
N SER A 91 18.19 -12.64 2.32
CA SER A 91 17.82 -11.65 1.29
C SER A 91 18.81 -10.48 1.22
N ASP A 92 19.67 -10.30 2.23
CA ASP A 92 20.79 -9.35 2.23
C ASP A 92 21.93 -9.74 1.26
N LYS A 93 21.91 -10.97 0.72
CA LYS A 93 22.91 -11.48 -0.23
C LYS A 93 22.53 -11.28 -1.69
N PHE A 94 21.30 -10.85 -1.98
CA PHE A 94 20.76 -10.72 -3.33
C PHE A 94 20.33 -9.27 -3.59
N ASP A 95 20.43 -8.84 -4.84
CA ASP A 95 19.85 -7.57 -5.28
C ASP A 95 18.35 -7.74 -5.54
N LEU A 96 17.63 -6.62 -5.73
CA LEU A 96 16.26 -6.66 -6.23
C LEU A 96 16.20 -7.43 -7.56
N PRO A 97 15.10 -8.15 -7.86
CA PRO A 97 13.87 -8.29 -7.05
C PRO A 97 13.96 -9.37 -5.95
N TYR A 98 15.11 -9.99 -5.75
CA TYR A 98 15.28 -11.19 -4.92
C TYR A 98 15.83 -10.90 -3.51
N GLY A 99 16.29 -9.68 -3.27
CA GLY A 99 16.88 -9.25 -2.01
C GLY A 99 17.03 -7.74 -1.90
N ILE A 100 17.80 -7.30 -0.90
CA ILE A 100 17.96 -5.89 -0.54
C ILE A 100 19.41 -5.38 -0.64
N ARG A 101 20.36 -6.21 -1.08
CA ARG A 101 21.82 -6.00 -0.94
C ARG A 101 22.28 -4.60 -1.33
N THR A 102 22.01 -4.19 -2.56
CA THR A 102 22.38 -2.85 -3.08
C THR A 102 21.30 -1.78 -2.89
N SER A 103 20.10 -2.16 -2.44
CA SER A 103 18.92 -1.30 -2.38
C SER A 103 18.45 -1.00 -0.96
N ALA A 104 19.18 -1.44 0.08
CA ALA A 104 18.81 -1.31 1.47
C ALA A 104 18.46 0.13 1.90
N GLU A 105 19.18 1.13 1.37
CA GLU A 105 18.88 2.55 1.67
C GLU A 105 17.59 3.03 0.99
N TYR A 106 17.27 2.55 -0.21
CA TYR A 106 15.98 2.83 -0.84
C TYR A 106 14.81 2.24 -0.05
N PHE A 107 14.97 1.00 0.45
CA PHE A 107 14.01 0.38 1.35
C PHE A 107 13.84 1.21 2.63
N ARG A 108 14.94 1.61 3.27
CA ARG A 108 14.90 2.44 4.49
C ARG A 108 14.12 3.74 4.26
N LEU A 109 14.40 4.45 3.17
CA LEU A 109 13.72 5.69 2.84
C LEU A 109 12.22 5.47 2.62
N ALA A 110 11.84 4.50 1.79
CA ALA A 110 10.43 4.21 1.51
C ALA A 110 9.67 3.75 2.76
N LEU A 111 10.23 2.80 3.52
CA LEU A 111 9.62 2.28 4.76
C LEU A 111 9.43 3.36 5.81
N SER A 112 10.33 4.36 5.89
CA SER A 112 10.20 5.48 6.83
C SER A 112 8.98 6.38 6.64
N LYS A 113 8.26 6.23 5.51
CA LYS A 113 7.06 7.01 5.17
C LYS A 113 5.77 6.22 5.28
N LEU A 114 5.84 4.94 5.62
CA LEU A 114 4.67 4.10 5.83
C LEU A 114 4.19 4.21 7.28
N GLN A 115 2.95 3.77 7.54
CA GLN A 115 2.35 3.82 8.88
C GLN A 115 2.03 2.44 9.44
N SER A 116 2.01 1.40 8.60
CA SER A 116 1.83 0.03 9.05
C SER A 116 2.55 -0.95 8.12
N CYS A 117 3.01 -2.05 8.70
CA CYS A 117 3.55 -3.22 8.01
C CYS A 117 2.78 -4.50 8.41
N ASP A 118 1.65 -4.37 9.10
CA ASP A 118 0.85 -5.50 9.57
C ASP A 118 0.14 -6.19 8.39
N LEU A 119 -0.11 -7.49 8.57
CA LEU A 119 -0.86 -8.28 7.59
C LEU A 119 -2.34 -7.91 7.60
N PHE A 120 -2.93 -7.82 8.78
CA PHE A 120 -4.31 -7.42 9.02
C PHE A 120 -4.37 -6.32 10.08
N ASP A 121 -5.52 -5.66 10.17
CA ASP A 121 -5.79 -4.67 11.21
C ASP A 121 -5.80 -5.34 12.62
N GLU A 122 -5.53 -4.57 13.67
CA GLU A 122 -5.52 -5.07 15.05
C GLU A 122 -6.88 -5.58 15.54
N PHE A 123 -7.97 -5.08 14.95
CA PHE A 123 -9.33 -5.50 15.25
C PHE A 123 -9.77 -6.71 14.40
N ASP A 124 -8.91 -7.21 13.51
CA ASP A 124 -9.20 -8.39 12.73
C ASP A 124 -9.08 -9.66 13.59
N ASN A 125 -10.23 -10.07 14.12
CA ASN A 125 -10.36 -11.21 15.01
C ASN A 125 -10.92 -12.45 14.30
N VAL A 126 -11.00 -12.47 12.97
CA VAL A 126 -11.53 -13.65 12.25
C VAL A 126 -10.46 -14.74 12.20
N PRO A 127 -10.61 -15.84 12.98
CA PRO A 127 -9.73 -16.99 12.81
C PRO A 127 -10.05 -17.67 11.47
N CYS A 128 -9.04 -18.16 10.76
CA CYS A 128 -9.18 -18.88 9.49
C CYS A 128 -9.88 -18.14 8.35
N LYS A 129 -9.09 -17.40 7.59
CA LYS A 129 -9.56 -16.70 6.40
C LYS A 129 -9.53 -17.60 5.18
N LYS A 130 -10.63 -17.63 4.43
CA LYS A 130 -10.68 -18.14 3.06
C LYS A 130 -10.20 -17.05 2.11
N CYS A 131 -9.17 -17.37 1.33
CA CYS A 131 -8.57 -16.45 0.39
C CYS A 131 -8.91 -16.84 -1.05
N VAL A 132 -9.14 -15.84 -1.92
CA VAL A 132 -9.22 -16.02 -3.37
C VAL A 132 -8.25 -15.07 -4.06
N VAL A 133 -7.58 -15.57 -5.10
CA VAL A 133 -6.72 -14.77 -5.97
C VAL A 133 -7.43 -14.56 -7.30
N VAL A 134 -7.64 -13.31 -7.69
CA VAL A 134 -8.30 -12.93 -8.94
C VAL A 134 -7.26 -12.37 -9.90
N GLY A 135 -6.94 -13.12 -10.94
CA GLY A 135 -6.06 -12.68 -12.02
C GLY A 135 -6.79 -11.79 -13.04
N ASN A 136 -6.02 -11.16 -13.92
CA ASN A 136 -6.54 -10.21 -14.92
C ASN A 136 -6.85 -10.87 -16.28
N GLY A 137 -6.98 -12.20 -16.32
CA GLY A 137 -7.25 -12.94 -17.54
C GLY A 137 -8.71 -12.84 -17.96
N GLY A 138 -8.99 -12.78 -19.27
CA GLY A 138 -10.35 -12.67 -19.82
C GLY A 138 -11.24 -13.90 -19.62
N VAL A 139 -10.76 -14.97 -18.97
CA VAL A 139 -11.51 -16.20 -18.71
C VAL A 139 -12.73 -15.98 -17.81
N LEU A 140 -12.71 -14.91 -17.01
CA LEU A 140 -13.82 -14.54 -16.11
C LEU A 140 -14.97 -13.83 -16.84
N LYS A 141 -14.77 -13.39 -18.09
CA LYS A 141 -15.78 -12.68 -18.86
C LYS A 141 -17.04 -13.54 -19.02
N ASN A 142 -18.20 -12.95 -18.75
CA ASN A 142 -19.52 -13.62 -18.80
C ASN A 142 -19.65 -14.84 -17.87
N LYS A 143 -18.85 -14.94 -16.80
CA LYS A 143 -18.93 -16.05 -15.82
C LYS A 143 -19.74 -15.72 -14.56
N THR A 144 -20.16 -14.46 -14.40
CA THR A 144 -20.98 -13.97 -13.26
C THR A 144 -20.47 -14.48 -11.90
N LEU A 145 -19.14 -14.48 -11.70
CA LEU A 145 -18.50 -15.01 -10.48
C LEU A 145 -18.36 -13.96 -9.38
N GLY A 146 -18.80 -12.73 -9.59
CA GLY A 146 -18.53 -11.60 -8.71
C GLY A 146 -19.02 -11.80 -7.29
N GLU A 147 -20.27 -12.23 -7.11
CA GLU A 147 -20.82 -12.54 -5.79
C GLU A 147 -20.05 -13.69 -5.11
N LYS A 148 -19.65 -14.70 -5.88
CA LYS A 148 -18.88 -15.82 -5.34
C LYS A 148 -17.49 -15.37 -4.89
N ILE A 149 -16.84 -14.49 -5.64
CA ILE A 149 -15.55 -13.89 -5.28
C ILE A 149 -15.71 -13.04 -4.01
N ASP A 150 -16.74 -12.19 -3.97
CA ASP A 150 -17.03 -11.32 -2.83
C ASP A 150 -17.44 -12.09 -1.56
N SER A 151 -17.73 -13.39 -1.65
CA SER A 151 -17.99 -14.26 -0.49
C SER A 151 -16.73 -14.69 0.28
N TYR A 152 -15.52 -14.45 -0.24
CA TYR A 152 -14.27 -14.77 0.44
C TYR A 152 -13.88 -13.71 1.49
N ASP A 153 -13.15 -14.13 2.52
CA ASP A 153 -12.65 -13.24 3.58
C ASP A 153 -11.55 -12.33 3.07
N VAL A 154 -10.68 -12.87 2.20
CA VAL A 154 -9.53 -12.17 1.62
C VAL A 154 -9.56 -12.29 0.10
N ILE A 155 -9.58 -11.15 -0.57
CA ILE A 155 -9.58 -11.07 -2.03
C ILE A 155 -8.27 -10.40 -2.47
N ILE A 156 -7.41 -11.18 -3.13
CA ILE A 156 -6.11 -10.73 -3.62
C ILE A 156 -6.23 -10.46 -5.11
N ARG A 157 -5.92 -9.23 -5.52
CA ARG A 157 -5.85 -8.79 -6.90
C ARG A 157 -4.44 -8.30 -7.22
N MET A 158 -4.18 -8.03 -8.50
CA MET A 158 -2.88 -7.56 -8.94
C MET A 158 -3.02 -6.55 -10.08
N ASN A 159 -2.05 -5.64 -10.14
CA ASN A 159 -1.86 -4.73 -11.26
C ASN A 159 -3.10 -3.86 -11.54
N ASN A 160 -3.28 -3.43 -12.78
CA ASN A 160 -4.42 -2.60 -13.21
C ASN A 160 -5.63 -3.44 -13.65
N GLY A 161 -5.90 -4.57 -12.98
CA GLY A 161 -7.12 -5.34 -13.19
C GLY A 161 -8.36 -4.51 -12.83
N PRO A 162 -9.22 -4.14 -13.79
CA PRO A 162 -10.37 -3.29 -13.53
C PRO A 162 -11.47 -4.04 -12.77
N ILE A 163 -12.17 -3.31 -11.90
CA ILE A 163 -13.39 -3.77 -11.21
C ILE A 163 -14.59 -3.02 -11.77
N LEU A 164 -14.47 -1.70 -11.94
CA LEU A 164 -15.50 -0.86 -12.52
C LEU A 164 -15.90 -1.37 -13.90
N GLY A 165 -17.20 -1.62 -14.08
CA GLY A 165 -17.78 -2.18 -15.31
C GLY A 165 -17.60 -3.69 -15.48
N HIS A 166 -17.09 -4.38 -14.46
CA HIS A 166 -16.85 -5.83 -14.45
C HIS A 166 -17.28 -6.48 -13.13
N GLU A 167 -18.06 -5.79 -12.32
CA GLU A 167 -18.39 -6.20 -10.94
C GLU A 167 -19.15 -7.53 -10.90
N GLU A 168 -19.99 -7.80 -11.91
CA GLU A 168 -20.71 -9.07 -12.02
C GLU A 168 -19.76 -10.25 -12.24
N GLU A 169 -18.67 -10.05 -12.99
CA GLU A 169 -17.70 -11.11 -13.27
C GLU A 169 -16.63 -11.26 -12.20
N VAL A 170 -16.13 -10.14 -11.67
CA VAL A 170 -14.93 -10.13 -10.83
C VAL A 170 -15.17 -9.69 -9.40
N GLY A 171 -16.37 -9.27 -9.04
CA GLY A 171 -16.74 -8.80 -7.70
C GLY A 171 -16.31 -7.36 -7.45
N ARG A 172 -16.75 -6.80 -6.33
CA ARG A 172 -16.55 -5.39 -5.96
C ARG A 172 -15.42 -5.18 -4.96
N ARG A 173 -15.13 -6.19 -4.13
CA ARG A 173 -14.23 -6.04 -2.99
C ARG A 173 -12.78 -6.33 -3.36
N THR A 174 -11.86 -5.66 -2.68
CA THR A 174 -10.43 -5.99 -2.72
C THR A 174 -9.85 -5.86 -1.31
N THR A 175 -9.20 -6.92 -0.82
CA THR A 175 -8.47 -6.87 0.46
C THR A 175 -7.02 -6.50 0.23
N PHE A 176 -6.37 -7.20 -0.71
CA PHE A 176 -4.99 -6.94 -1.08
C PHE A 176 -4.88 -6.69 -2.59
N ARG A 177 -4.09 -5.68 -2.98
CA ARG A 177 -3.73 -5.47 -4.38
C ARG A 177 -2.22 -5.33 -4.53
N LEU A 178 -1.59 -6.28 -5.22
CA LEU A 178 -0.18 -6.18 -5.57
C LEU A 178 -0.01 -5.20 -6.73
N PHE A 179 0.98 -4.33 -6.65
CA PHE A 179 1.29 -3.37 -7.71
C PHE A 179 2.78 -3.06 -7.77
N TYR A 180 3.16 -2.39 -8.86
CA TYR A 180 4.45 -1.74 -9.07
C TYR A 180 4.21 -0.44 -9.86
N PRO A 181 5.19 0.49 -9.95
CA PRO A 181 4.95 1.87 -10.40
C PRO A 181 4.28 2.00 -11.78
N GLU A 182 4.64 1.15 -12.74
CA GLU A 182 4.08 1.16 -14.10
C GLU A 182 2.69 0.48 -14.19
N SER A 183 2.24 -0.17 -13.12
CA SER A 183 1.02 -0.96 -13.04
C SER A 183 0.24 -0.72 -11.73
N VAL A 184 -0.10 0.55 -11.49
CA VAL A 184 -1.06 0.95 -10.46
C VAL A 184 -2.11 1.91 -11.05
N PHE A 185 -3.28 2.00 -10.40
CA PHE A 185 -4.30 2.98 -10.74
C PHE A 185 -3.97 4.37 -10.17
N SER A 186 -4.24 5.41 -10.97
CA SER A 186 -4.15 6.82 -10.56
C SER A 186 -5.49 7.54 -10.57
N ASP A 187 -6.53 6.93 -11.16
CA ASP A 187 -7.89 7.48 -11.16
C ASP A 187 -8.57 7.16 -9.81
N PRO A 188 -9.03 8.18 -9.06
CA PRO A 188 -9.72 8.02 -7.78
C PRO A 188 -10.96 7.12 -7.82
N ASN A 189 -11.60 6.94 -8.99
CA ASN A 189 -12.77 6.05 -9.12
C ASN A 189 -12.44 4.58 -8.78
N HIS A 190 -11.16 4.19 -8.91
CA HIS A 190 -10.69 2.85 -8.54
C HIS A 190 -10.29 2.73 -7.06
N ASN A 191 -10.48 3.77 -6.25
CA ASN A 191 -10.09 3.74 -4.85
C ASN A 191 -11.09 2.91 -4.02
N ASP A 192 -10.56 1.94 -3.28
CA ASP A 192 -11.28 1.22 -2.23
C ASP A 192 -10.54 1.50 -0.90
N PRO A 193 -11.18 2.18 0.07
CA PRO A 193 -10.54 2.54 1.34
C PRO A 193 -10.14 1.33 2.19
N ASN A 194 -10.76 0.17 1.95
CA ASN A 194 -10.48 -1.07 2.69
C ASN A 194 -9.37 -1.90 2.03
N THR A 195 -8.86 -1.48 0.87
CA THR A 195 -7.75 -2.16 0.20
C THR A 195 -6.42 -1.83 0.85
N THR A 196 -5.65 -2.87 1.18
CA THR A 196 -4.22 -2.77 1.42
C THR A 196 -3.46 -3.01 0.11
N VAL A 197 -2.65 -2.06 -0.31
CA VAL A 197 -1.84 -2.17 -1.52
C VAL A 197 -0.41 -2.57 -1.20
N ILE A 198 0.10 -3.53 -1.97
CA ILE A 198 1.39 -4.16 -1.71
C ILE A 198 2.32 -3.81 -2.86
N LEU A 199 3.30 -2.93 -2.57
CA LEU A 199 4.37 -2.62 -3.52
C LEU A 199 5.29 -3.84 -3.65
N THR A 200 5.39 -4.35 -4.87
CA THR A 200 6.38 -5.35 -5.28
C THR A 200 7.50 -4.59 -5.98
N ALA A 201 8.66 -4.46 -5.32
CA ALA A 201 9.79 -3.72 -5.87
C ALA A 201 10.63 -4.61 -6.79
N PHE A 202 10.86 -4.17 -8.02
CA PHE A 202 11.70 -4.86 -9.00
C PHE A 202 13.06 -4.18 -9.20
N LYS A 203 13.13 -2.87 -8.95
CA LYS A 203 14.35 -2.07 -9.09
C LYS A 203 14.42 -0.96 -8.04
N PRO A 204 15.61 -0.43 -7.72
CA PRO A 204 15.76 0.64 -6.74
C PRO A 204 14.89 1.88 -7.02
N LEU A 205 14.65 2.18 -8.31
CA LEU A 205 13.80 3.28 -8.73
C LEU A 205 12.35 3.15 -8.27
N ASP A 206 11.83 1.94 -8.05
CA ASP A 206 10.46 1.74 -7.57
C ASP A 206 10.28 2.24 -6.14
N LEU A 207 11.28 1.98 -5.29
CA LEU A 207 11.29 2.43 -3.90
C LEU A 207 11.55 3.94 -3.81
N LYS A 208 12.44 4.47 -4.67
CA LYS A 208 12.66 5.91 -4.80
C LYS A 208 11.37 6.64 -5.21
N TRP A 209 10.69 6.12 -6.22
CA TRP A 209 9.41 6.65 -6.70
C TRP A 209 8.36 6.72 -5.58
N LEU A 210 8.23 5.66 -4.77
CA LEU A 210 7.30 5.65 -3.64
C LEU A 210 7.67 6.72 -2.62
N TRP A 211 8.96 6.83 -2.28
CA TRP A 211 9.43 7.85 -1.34
C TRP A 211 9.19 9.28 -1.85
N GLU A 212 9.45 9.56 -3.12
CA GLU A 212 9.20 10.87 -3.75
C GLU A 212 7.71 11.21 -3.73
N LEU A 213 6.83 10.27 -4.07
CA LEU A 213 5.38 10.46 -3.98
C LEU A 213 4.90 10.82 -2.57
N LEU A 214 5.37 10.06 -1.56
CA LEU A 214 4.93 10.25 -0.18
C LEU A 214 5.52 11.50 0.49
N THR A 215 6.54 12.10 -0.11
CA THR A 215 7.19 13.33 0.38
C THR A 215 6.85 14.57 -0.44
N GLY A 216 6.06 14.44 -1.51
CA GLY A 216 5.79 15.54 -2.44
C GLY A 216 7.02 15.92 -3.28
N GLY A 217 7.98 15.00 -3.43
CA GLY A 217 9.16 15.17 -4.25
C GLY A 217 8.87 15.11 -5.75
N LYS A 218 9.82 15.58 -6.56
CA LYS A 218 9.73 15.52 -8.02
C LYS A 218 10.05 14.11 -8.51
N ILE A 219 9.06 13.45 -9.09
CA ILE A 219 9.21 12.09 -9.64
C ILE A 219 10.04 12.13 -10.93
N ASN A 220 11.12 11.35 -10.96
CA ASN A 220 11.85 11.08 -12.19
C ASN A 220 11.21 9.90 -12.94
N ILE A 221 10.74 10.13 -14.17
CA ILE A 221 10.11 9.10 -15.01
C ILE A 221 11.12 8.28 -15.83
N ASN A 222 12.39 8.67 -15.84
CA ASN A 222 13.43 7.96 -16.58
C ASN A 222 13.77 6.64 -15.86
N GLY A 223 13.97 5.56 -16.64
CA GLY A 223 14.21 4.23 -16.10
C GLY A 223 12.95 3.39 -15.85
N PHE A 224 11.77 3.92 -16.17
CA PHE A 224 10.52 3.16 -16.21
C PHE A 224 10.18 2.77 -17.65
N TRP A 225 9.75 1.53 -17.86
CA TRP A 225 9.45 1.04 -19.22
C TRP A 225 8.13 1.59 -19.78
N LYS A 226 7.31 2.16 -18.90
CA LYS A 226 6.08 2.89 -19.15
C LYS A 226 6.03 4.02 -18.13
N LYS A 227 5.39 5.14 -18.46
CA LYS A 227 5.20 6.26 -17.53
C LYS A 227 4.57 5.74 -16.21
N PRO A 228 5.24 5.91 -15.06
CA PRO A 228 4.70 5.48 -13.78
C PRO A 228 3.59 6.44 -13.34
N ALA A 229 2.80 6.00 -12.36
CA ALA A 229 1.82 6.88 -11.72
C ALA A 229 2.49 8.10 -11.07
N LEU A 230 1.96 9.29 -11.33
CA LEU A 230 2.47 10.55 -10.75
C LEU A 230 1.75 10.96 -9.46
N ASN A 231 0.69 10.22 -9.12
CA ASN A 231 -0.06 10.34 -7.89
C ASN A 231 -0.56 8.94 -7.51
N LEU A 232 -0.66 8.69 -6.20
CA LEU A 232 -1.31 7.50 -5.66
C LEU A 232 -2.67 7.85 -5.11
N ILE A 233 -3.66 6.99 -5.40
CA ILE A 233 -5.00 7.07 -4.82
C ILE A 233 -5.06 6.48 -3.40
N TYR A 234 -3.98 5.81 -2.96
CA TYR A 234 -3.87 5.14 -1.67
C TYR A 234 -3.12 5.99 -0.64
N LYS A 235 -3.53 5.89 0.63
CA LYS A 235 -2.90 6.58 1.75
C LYS A 235 -1.71 5.77 2.34
N PRO A 236 -0.77 6.40 3.06
CA PRO A 236 0.39 5.71 3.64
C PRO A 236 0.05 4.50 4.52
N TYR A 237 -1.07 4.52 5.24
CA TYR A 237 -1.52 3.39 6.07
C TYR A 237 -2.03 2.19 5.25
N GLN A 238 -2.43 2.39 4.00
CA GLN A 238 -2.87 1.33 3.09
C GLN A 238 -1.69 0.64 2.38
N ILE A 239 -0.48 1.22 2.44
CA ILE A 239 0.66 0.75 1.65
C ILE A 239 1.52 -0.21 2.49
N ARG A 240 1.91 -1.33 1.88
CA ARG A 240 2.89 -2.30 2.38
C ARG A 240 3.98 -2.53 1.33
N ILE A 241 5.17 -2.91 1.75
CA ILE A 241 6.25 -3.34 0.86
C ILE A 241 6.47 -4.84 1.06
N LEU A 242 6.36 -5.62 -0.02
CA LEU A 242 6.57 -7.06 -0.01
C LEU A 242 8.03 -7.40 0.32
N ASP A 243 8.25 -8.41 1.16
CA ASP A 243 9.59 -8.95 1.39
C ASP A 243 10.11 -9.66 0.12
N PRO A 244 11.27 -9.23 -0.44
CA PRO A 244 11.91 -9.88 -1.59
C PRO A 244 12.18 -11.38 -1.41
N PHE A 245 12.27 -11.87 -0.16
CA PHE A 245 12.33 -13.31 0.13
C PHE A 245 11.20 -14.07 -0.59
N ILE A 246 9.98 -13.54 -0.59
CA ILE A 246 8.82 -14.19 -1.22
C ILE A 246 9.02 -14.31 -2.72
N ILE A 247 9.50 -13.24 -3.36
CA ILE A 247 9.74 -13.23 -4.81
C ILE A 247 10.81 -14.25 -5.18
N ARG A 248 11.90 -14.30 -4.40
CA ARG A 248 13.00 -15.26 -4.58
C ARG A 248 12.55 -16.70 -4.41
N THR A 249 11.79 -16.99 -3.35
CA THR A 249 11.23 -18.31 -3.10
C THR A 249 10.28 -18.73 -4.21
N ALA A 250 9.37 -17.85 -4.63
CA ALA A 250 8.48 -18.13 -5.74
C ALA A 250 9.25 -18.43 -7.04
N ALA A 251 10.28 -17.64 -7.35
CA ALA A 251 11.07 -17.82 -8.57
C ALA A 251 11.86 -19.13 -8.58
N TYR A 252 12.64 -19.39 -7.52
CA TYR A 252 13.63 -20.46 -7.55
C TYR A 252 13.15 -21.77 -6.93
N GLU A 253 12.31 -21.72 -5.90
CA GLU A 253 11.85 -22.92 -5.20
C GLU A 253 10.53 -23.44 -5.77
N LEU A 254 9.61 -22.56 -6.19
CA LEU A 254 8.30 -22.97 -6.69
C LEU A 254 8.24 -23.08 -8.22
N LEU A 255 8.77 -22.08 -8.92
CA LEU A 255 8.72 -22.03 -10.39
C LEU A 255 9.97 -22.58 -11.06
N HIS A 256 11.01 -22.90 -10.27
CA HIS A 256 12.29 -23.43 -10.74
C HIS A 256 12.91 -22.62 -11.89
N PHE A 257 12.83 -21.29 -11.81
CA PHE A 257 13.44 -20.43 -12.81
C PHE A 257 14.95 -20.54 -12.81
N PRO A 258 15.58 -20.43 -14.00
CA PRO A 258 17.02 -20.47 -14.08
C PRO A 258 17.60 -19.24 -13.38
N LYS A 259 18.61 -19.46 -12.53
CA LYS A 259 19.34 -18.39 -11.84
C LYS A 259 20.20 -17.56 -12.81
N VAL A 260 20.51 -18.13 -13.98
CA VAL A 260 21.25 -17.49 -15.07
C VAL A 260 20.44 -17.66 -16.34
N PHE A 261 19.96 -16.57 -16.92
CA PHE A 261 19.29 -16.61 -18.21
C PHE A 261 20.34 -16.61 -19.33
N PRO A 262 20.26 -17.52 -20.31
CA PRO A 262 21.11 -17.46 -21.50
C PRO A 262 20.88 -16.14 -22.24
N LYS A 263 21.97 -15.45 -22.62
CA LYS A 263 21.92 -14.14 -23.31
C LYS A 263 21.07 -14.14 -24.60
N ASN A 264 20.79 -15.31 -25.17
CA ASN A 264 20.15 -15.47 -26.49
C ASN A 264 18.69 -15.95 -26.45
N GLN A 265 18.04 -16.05 -25.29
CA GLN A 265 16.62 -16.45 -25.23
C GLN A 265 15.70 -15.24 -25.01
N VAL A 266 14.86 -14.96 -26.01
CA VAL A 266 13.70 -14.06 -25.88
C VAL A 266 12.62 -14.81 -25.11
N VAL A 267 12.63 -14.67 -23.78
CA VAL A 267 11.60 -15.25 -22.91
C VAL A 267 10.27 -14.52 -23.16
N HIS A 268 9.22 -15.26 -23.51
CA HIS A 268 7.90 -14.70 -23.81
C HIS A 268 7.30 -13.91 -22.62
N ARG A 269 6.77 -12.72 -22.93
CA ARG A 269 6.18 -11.71 -22.02
C ARG A 269 5.19 -12.22 -20.96
N LYS A 270 4.55 -13.37 -21.14
CA LYS A 270 3.45 -13.84 -20.26
C LYS A 270 3.94 -14.42 -18.93
N THR A 271 5.17 -14.95 -18.88
CA THR A 271 5.81 -15.41 -17.64
C THR A 271 6.61 -14.29 -16.96
N LEU A 272 6.61 -13.09 -17.56
CA LEU A 272 7.56 -12.01 -17.30
C LEU A 272 7.02 -10.90 -16.37
N VAL A 273 5.80 -11.04 -15.85
CA VAL A 273 5.12 -9.97 -15.08
C VAL A 273 5.68 -9.82 -13.65
N LEU A 274 6.46 -10.77 -13.17
CA LEU A 274 7.04 -10.72 -11.82
C LEU A 274 8.58 -10.82 -11.76
N LEU A 275 9.29 -11.19 -12.84
CA LEU A 275 10.60 -11.85 -12.65
C LEU A 275 11.70 -11.58 -13.68
N ARG A 276 11.58 -10.56 -14.56
CA ARG A 276 12.77 -10.06 -15.26
C ARG A 276 13.23 -8.76 -14.62
N ASP A 277 14.50 -8.73 -14.23
CA ASP A 277 15.30 -7.51 -14.34
C ASP A 277 14.99 -6.87 -15.69
N ASP A 278 14.67 -5.57 -15.67
CA ASP A 278 14.52 -4.78 -16.89
C ASP A 278 15.80 -4.96 -17.72
N PRO A 279 15.75 -5.56 -18.93
CA PRO A 279 16.94 -5.82 -19.74
C PRO A 279 17.58 -4.54 -20.30
N ARG A 280 17.24 -3.36 -19.77
CA ARG A 280 17.72 -2.04 -20.19
C ARG A 280 18.48 -1.29 -19.10
N THR A 281 18.77 -1.91 -17.96
CA THR A 281 19.63 -1.32 -16.91
C THR A 281 21.04 -1.95 -16.87
N SER A 282 21.60 -2.26 -18.05
CA SER A 282 23.02 -2.59 -18.22
C SER A 282 23.66 -1.59 -19.18
#